data_AF-A0A3S5DL53-F1
#
_entry.id   AF-A0A3S5DL53-F1
#
_cell.length_a   1.000
_cell.length_b   1.000
_cell.length_c   1.000
_cell.angle_alpha   90.00
_cell.angle_beta   90.00
_cell.angle_gamma   90.00
#
_symmetry.space_group_name_H-M   'P 1'
#
loop_
_entity.id
_entity.type
_entity.pdbx_description
1 polymer ?
#
loop_
_entity_poly.entity_id
_entity_poly.type
_entity_poly.pdbx_seq_one_letter_code
_entity_poly.pdbx_strand_id
1 'polypeptide(L)'
;MRLDYTQLSPKAYQGLLACKNALAESGLGLPLIELAYLRVAQLNGCAFCLKLHSQALRRRGESQEKLDQLAGWDAADALSRARRPPSPGPKR
;
A
#
# COMPACT_ATOMS: atom_id res chain seq x y z
N MET A 1 7.34 -0.83 -17.52
CA MET A 1 8.64 -0.85 -16.82
C MET A 1 9.72 -1.00 -17.88
N ARG A 2 10.87 -0.31 -17.75
CA ARG A 2 11.87 -0.21 -18.84
C ARG A 2 12.76 -1.45 -19.00
N LEU A 3 12.94 -2.24 -17.93
CA LEU A 3 13.78 -3.44 -17.90
C LEU A 3 13.01 -4.59 -17.25
N ASP A 4 13.20 -5.80 -17.76
CA ASP A 4 12.64 -7.01 -17.15
C ASP A 4 13.58 -7.56 -16.07
N TYR A 5 13.49 -6.95 -14.88
CA TYR A 5 14.25 -7.35 -13.71
C TYR A 5 13.94 -8.78 -13.22
N THR A 6 12.83 -9.38 -13.66
CA THR A 6 12.51 -10.77 -13.32
C THR A 6 13.43 -11.75 -14.06
N GLN A 7 13.85 -11.39 -15.29
CA GLN A 7 14.83 -12.15 -16.06
C GLN A 7 16.28 -11.72 -15.74
N LEU A 8 16.52 -10.42 -15.57
CA LEU A 8 17.86 -9.90 -15.32
C LEU A 8 18.39 -10.22 -13.92
N SER A 9 17.51 -10.39 -12.93
CA SER A 9 17.90 -10.78 -11.56
C SER A 9 16.86 -11.69 -10.89
N PRO A 10 16.77 -12.97 -11.31
CA PRO A 10 15.75 -13.90 -10.81
C PRO A 10 15.84 -14.12 -9.30
N LYS A 11 17.06 -14.21 -8.75
CA LYS A 11 17.28 -14.43 -7.31
C LYS A 11 16.83 -13.25 -6.46
N ALA A 12 17.08 -12.02 -6.91
CA ALA A 12 16.59 -10.83 -6.21
C ALA A 12 15.06 -10.75 -6.25
N TYR A 13 14.47 -11.06 -7.41
CA TYR A 13 13.02 -11.11 -7.56
C TYR A 13 12.36 -12.19 -6.67
N GLN A 14 12.98 -13.36 -6.53
CA GLN A 14 12.53 -14.40 -5.59
C GLN A 14 12.53 -13.91 -4.14
N GLY A 15 13.56 -13.15 -3.72
CA GLY A 15 13.59 -12.54 -2.40
C GLY A 15 12.43 -11.58 -2.17
N LEU A 16 12.10 -10.75 -3.17
CA LEU A 16 10.95 -9.84 -3.10
C LEU A 16 9.62 -10.61 -2.98
N LEU A 17 9.46 -11.71 -3.72
CA LEU A 17 8.27 -12.57 -3.63
C LEU A 17 8.17 -13.24 -2.25
N ALA A 18 9.28 -13.70 -1.69
CA ALA A 18 9.30 -14.32 -0.36
C ALA A 18 8.81 -13.33 0.71
N CYS A 19 9.29 -12.08 0.68
CA CYS A 19 8.79 -11.04 1.59
C CYS A 19 7.30 -10.78 1.42
N LYS A 20 6.81 -10.69 0.17
CA LYS A 20 5.39 -10.49 -0.12
C LYS A 20 4.54 -11.64 0.43
N ASN A 21 4.96 -12.88 0.23
CA ASN A 21 4.22 -14.07 0.67
C ASN A 21 4.18 -14.16 2.21
N ALA A 22 5.32 -13.92 2.87
CA ALA A 22 5.39 -13.88 4.33
C ALA A 22 4.43 -12.83 4.93
N LEU A 23 4.28 -11.67 4.29
CA LEU A 23 3.28 -10.68 4.70
C LEU A 23 1.86 -11.19 4.48
N ALA A 24 1.57 -11.80 3.33
CA ALA A 24 0.23 -12.34 3.02
C ALA A 24 -0.23 -13.43 4.00
N GLU A 25 0.71 -14.20 4.54
CA GLU A 25 0.49 -15.26 5.54
C GLU A 25 0.46 -14.73 6.98
N SER A 26 0.81 -13.45 7.20
CA SER A 26 0.84 -12.85 8.52
C SER A 26 -0.57 -12.55 9.07
N GLY A 27 -0.65 -12.37 10.38
CA GLY A 27 -1.89 -11.97 11.07
C GLY A 27 -2.36 -10.54 10.78
N LEU A 28 -1.68 -9.76 9.93
CA LEU A 28 -2.06 -8.39 9.59
C LEU A 28 -3.34 -8.32 8.74
N GLY A 29 -3.62 -9.38 7.97
CA GLY A 29 -4.75 -9.44 7.05
C GLY A 29 -4.51 -8.69 5.74
N LEU A 30 -4.98 -9.29 4.64
CA LEU A 30 -4.75 -8.79 3.28
C LEU A 30 -5.27 -7.37 3.03
N PRO A 31 -6.44 -6.92 3.54
CA PRO A 31 -6.90 -5.55 3.32
C PRO A 31 -5.93 -4.49 3.86
N LEU A 32 -5.38 -4.70 5.06
CA LEU A 32 -4.44 -3.77 5.68
C LEU A 32 -3.12 -3.70 4.89
N ILE A 33 -2.61 -4.86 4.45
CA ILE A 33 -1.39 -4.96 3.65
C ILE A 33 -1.57 -4.22 2.31
N GLU A 34 -2.70 -4.40 1.63
CA GLU A 34 -2.98 -3.73 0.36
C GLU A 34 -3.15 -2.21 0.53
N LEU A 35 -3.76 -1.74 1.63
CA LEU A 35 -3.83 -0.31 1.96
C LEU A 35 -2.44 0.27 2.21
N ALA A 36 -1.57 -0.45 2.93
CA ALA A 36 -0.19 -0.03 3.16
C ALA A 36 0.59 0.07 1.84
N TYR A 37 0.49 -0.93 0.96
CA TYR A 37 1.12 -0.89 -0.36
C TYR A 37 0.60 0.26 -1.22
N LEU A 38 -0.72 0.50 -1.22
CA LEU A 38 -1.30 1.63 -1.95
C LEU A 38 -0.77 2.97 -1.40
N ARG A 39 -0.67 3.13 -0.08
CA ARG A 39 -0.14 4.34 0.53
C ARG A 39 1.33 4.56 0.20
N VAL A 40 2.16 3.51 0.25
CA VAL A 40 3.57 3.59 -0.17
C VAL A 40 3.68 3.95 -1.65
N ALA A 41 2.81 3.40 -2.51
CA ALA A 41 2.78 3.74 -3.93
C ALA A 41 2.42 5.20 -4.20
N GLN A 42 1.52 5.78 -3.41
CA GLN A 42 1.19 7.22 -3.46
C GLN A 42 2.40 8.09 -3.10
N LEU A 43 3.10 7.75 -2.01
CA LEU A 43 4.29 8.50 -1.56
C LEU A 43 5.43 8.42 -2.57
N ASN A 44 5.63 7.25 -3.19
CA ASN A 44 6.73 7.00 -4.12
C ASN A 44 6.37 7.34 -5.58
N GLY A 45 5.14 7.75 -5.89
CA GLY A 45 4.71 8.07 -7.25
C GLY A 45 4.74 6.87 -8.22
N CYS A 46 4.56 5.63 -7.73
CA CYS A 46 4.63 4.44 -8.57
C CYS A 46 3.28 4.13 -9.23
N ALA A 47 3.05 4.62 -10.45
CA ALA A 47 1.80 4.42 -11.19
C ALA A 47 1.39 2.95 -11.36
N PHE A 48 2.36 2.05 -11.53
CA PHE A 48 2.10 0.61 -11.61
C PHE A 48 1.51 0.06 -10.30
N CYS A 49 2.17 0.36 -9.17
CA CYS A 49 1.70 -0.08 -7.86
C CYS A 49 0.36 0.58 -7.48
N LEU A 50 0.16 1.86 -7.83
CA LEU A 50 -1.12 2.54 -7.63
C LEU A 50 -2.28 1.80 -8.30
N LYS A 51 -2.12 1.40 -9.57
CA LYS A 51 -3.13 0.62 -10.30
C LYS A 51 -3.32 -0.75 -9.66
N LEU A 52 -2.23 -1.47 -9.37
CA LEU A 52 -2.26 -2.83 -8.86
C LEU A 52 -3.02 -2.92 -7.52
N HIS A 53 -2.62 -2.13 -6.53
CA HIS A 53 -3.14 -2.23 -5.17
C HIS A 53 -4.54 -1.62 -5.05
N SER A 54 -4.82 -0.52 -5.75
CA SER A 54 -6.18 0.05 -5.76
C SER A 54 -7.21 -0.88 -6.43
N GLN A 55 -6.82 -1.64 -7.46
CA GLN A 55 -7.70 -2.65 -8.05
C GLN A 55 -7.88 -3.87 -7.13
N ALA A 56 -6.82 -4.29 -6.42
CA ALA A 56 -6.91 -5.38 -5.45
C ALA A 56 -7.88 -5.04 -4.31
N LEU A 57 -7.83 -3.82 -3.78
CA LEU A 57 -8.75 -3.33 -2.74
C LEU A 57 -10.19 -3.27 -3.23
N ARG A 58 -10.43 -2.70 -4.42
CA ARG A 58 -11.79 -2.63 -5.00
C ARG A 58 -12.39 -4.01 -5.25
N ARG A 59 -11.61 -4.97 -5.74
CA ARG A 59 -12.07 -6.37 -5.92
C ARG A 59 -12.45 -7.04 -4.59
N ARG A 60 -11.87 -6.60 -3.47
CA ARG A 60 -12.17 -7.07 -2.12
C ARG A 60 -13.32 -6.30 -1.46
N GLY A 61 -13.94 -5.34 -2.15
CA GLY A 61 -15.05 -4.56 -1.64
C GLY A 61 -14.66 -3.45 -0.68
N GLU A 62 -13.40 -2.99 -0.68
CA GLU A 62 -13.00 -1.83 0.11
C GLU A 62 -13.76 -0.57 -0.37
N SER A 63 -14.23 0.26 0.56
CA SER A 63 -15.08 1.40 0.21
C SER A 63 -14.29 2.46 -0.56
N GLN A 64 -14.95 3.10 -1.54
CA GLN A 64 -14.34 4.17 -2.32
C GLN A 64 -13.95 5.35 -1.40
N GLU A 65 -14.78 5.68 -0.41
CA GLU A 65 -14.48 6.70 0.61
C GLU A 65 -13.14 6.45 1.32
N LYS A 66 -12.87 5.21 1.75
CA LYS A 66 -11.62 4.89 2.43
C LYS A 66 -10.41 4.98 1.49
N LEU A 67 -10.57 4.61 0.22
CA LEU A 67 -9.53 4.76 -0.79
C LEU A 67 -9.22 6.24 -1.07
N ASP A 68 -10.25 7.09 -1.11
CA ASP A 68 -10.13 8.53 -1.34
C ASP A 68 -9.42 9.21 -0.15
N GLN A 69 -9.72 8.78 1.08
CA GLN A 69 -9.12 9.33 2.30
C GLN A 69 -7.73 8.77 2.63
N LEU A 70 -7.29 7.67 1.99
CA LEU A 70 -6.01 7.01 2.30
C LEU A 70 -4.79 7.93 2.19
N ALA A 71 -4.83 8.91 1.28
CA ALA A 71 -3.73 9.85 1.11
C ALA A 71 -3.51 10.76 2.33
N GLY A 72 -4.56 10.99 3.12
CA GLY A 72 -4.55 11.72 4.40
C GLY A 72 -4.99 10.84 5.56
N TRP A 73 -4.60 9.55 5.55
CA TRP A 73 -5.07 8.53 6.50
C TRP A 73 -4.92 8.91 7.98
N ASP A 74 -3.97 9.76 8.31
CA ASP A 74 -3.68 10.24 9.67
C ASP A 74 -4.70 11.27 10.17
N ALA A 75 -5.38 11.95 9.25
CA ALA A 75 -6.47 12.89 9.52
C ALA A 75 -7.86 12.32 9.15
N ALA A 76 -7.91 11.10 8.61
CA ALA A 76 -9.12 10.46 8.11
C ALA A 76 -9.86 9.65 9.17
N ASP A 77 -11.10 10.01 9.45
CA ASP A 77 -11.94 9.29 10.42
C ASP A 77 -12.16 7.83 10.00
N ALA A 78 -12.35 7.56 8.70
CA ALA A 78 -12.58 6.22 8.17
C ALA A 78 -11.40 5.24 8.36
N LEU A 79 -10.21 5.74 8.71
CA LEU A 79 -8.98 4.95 8.87
C LEU A 79 -8.39 5.02 10.29
N SER A 80 -8.86 5.95 11.14
CA SER A 80 -8.36 6.12 12.49
C SER A 80 -9.08 5.18 13.48
N ARG A 81 -8.35 4.32 14.21
CA ARG A 81 -8.93 3.50 15.30
C ARG A 81 -8.84 4.17 16.68
N ALA A 82 -8.06 5.24 16.79
CA ALA A 82 -7.97 6.15 17.92
C ALA A 82 -7.29 7.42 17.41
N ARG A 83 -7.79 8.59 17.79
CA ARG A 83 -7.23 9.89 17.40
C ARG A 83 -5.77 9.99 17.85
N ARG A 84 -4.82 9.69 16.96
CA ARG A 84 -3.42 10.08 17.13
C ARG A 84 -3.39 11.61 17.02
N PRO A 85 -2.80 12.35 17.97
CA PRO A 85 -2.68 13.79 17.82
C PRO A 85 -1.97 14.11 16.50
N PRO A 86 -2.37 15.18 15.79
CA PRO A 86 -1.82 15.50 14.49
C PRO A 86 -0.29 15.55 14.57
N SER A 87 0.38 14.81 13.69
CA SER A 87 1.84 14.89 13.59
C SER A 87 2.19 16.32 13.18
N PRO A 88 3.18 16.97 13.80
CA PRO A 88 3.59 18.31 13.40
C PRO A 88 4.09 18.21 11.95
N GLY A 89 3.29 18.72 11.02
CA GLY A 89 3.66 18.75 9.60
C GLY A 89 4.94 19.56 9.40
N PRO A 90 5.72 19.28 8.34
CA PRO A 90 6.89 20.07 8.02
C PRO A 90 6.44 21.51 7.78
N LYS A 91 7.00 22.45 8.57
CA LYS A 91 6.85 23.87 8.29
C LYS A 91 7.44 24.12 6.91
N ARG A 92 6.62 24.64 5.99
CA ARG A 92 7.09 25.16 4.71
C ARG A 92 8.00 26.35 4.95
#